data_AF-A0A975P7Y6-F1
#
_entry.id   AF-A0A975P7Y6-F1
#
_cell.length_a   1.000
_cell.length_b   1.000
_cell.length_c   1.000
_cell.angle_alpha   90.00
_cell.angle_beta   90.00
_cell.angle_gamma   90.00
#
_symmetry.space_group_name_H-M   'P 1'
#
loop_
_entity.id
_entity.type
_entity.pdbx_description
1 polymer ?
#
loop_
_entity_poly.entity_id
_entity_poly.type
_entity_poly.pdbx_seq_one_letter_code
_entity_poly.pdbx_strand_id
1 'polypeptide(L)'
;MTYRVRVLQGAAALLYLGPLLAGLAGFGWSVVPVFAAIFLLWLVILRPQEWPTTVADWQRPEAFVGLAARGAVQLLLVTICFGIGWGIGGVTGVHPVMSVLLPIGLSFLAIPLGRLVWDPMKAQEMESFLDDALLRLQGTADAISAHTPAQRAAQRQLADRLIQPIADLSDVVPVSELEAHLRALAPHVPHILLLEALHDRAQQLPQPRSVARAYVLHATSPVVAEQCQGHAAPVKALKLATGDAELLELFARRCAALLQEDIDAWGDCPNNAALDAAQVGTSGAAARALADLMALNLRLAPLNGDGSGDAL
;
A
#
# COMPACT_ATOMS: atom_id res chain seq x y z
N MET A 1 3.70 -14.30 11.96
CA MET A 1 2.99 -13.09 12.40
C MET A 1 1.52 -13.34 12.81
N THR A 2 0.82 -14.27 12.16
CA THR A 2 -0.64 -14.51 12.32
C THR A 2 -1.12 -14.79 13.76
N TYR A 3 -0.34 -15.51 14.58
CA TYR A 3 -0.74 -15.85 15.94
C TYR A 3 -0.80 -14.62 16.87
N ARG A 4 0.18 -13.71 16.79
CA ARG A 4 0.24 -12.50 17.63
C ARG A 4 -0.90 -11.54 17.34
N VAL A 5 -1.25 -11.35 16.06
CA VAL A 5 -2.37 -10.51 15.64
C VAL A 5 -3.69 -11.06 16.16
N ARG A 6 -3.89 -12.39 16.11
CA ARG A 6 -5.11 -13.03 16.63
C ARG A 6 -5.23 -12.90 18.14
N VAL A 7 -4.13 -13.00 18.89
CA VAL A 7 -4.19 -12.81 20.36
C VAL A 7 -4.45 -11.34 20.71
N LEU A 8 -3.91 -10.38 19.95
CA LEU A 8 -4.22 -8.96 20.14
C LEU A 8 -5.69 -8.63 19.85
N GLN A 9 -6.23 -9.19 18.76
CA GLN A 9 -7.66 -9.10 18.43
C GLN A 9 -8.53 -9.73 19.52
N GLY A 10 -8.09 -10.86 20.09
CA GLY A 10 -8.76 -11.51 21.21
C GLY A 10 -8.74 -10.66 22.48
N ALA A 11 -7.61 -10.03 22.82
CA ALA A 11 -7.50 -9.13 23.97
C ALA A 11 -8.37 -7.89 23.80
N ALA A 12 -8.38 -7.29 22.62
CA ALA A 12 -9.28 -6.18 22.29
C ALA A 12 -10.75 -6.60 22.38
N ALA A 13 -11.10 -7.79 21.88
CA ALA A 13 -12.46 -8.33 22.01
C ALA A 13 -12.87 -8.49 23.48
N LEU A 14 -11.98 -9.00 24.35
CA LEU A 14 -12.23 -9.09 25.80
C LEU A 14 -12.47 -7.71 26.43
N LEU A 15 -11.73 -6.69 26.01
CA LEU A 15 -11.88 -5.32 26.48
C LEU A 15 -13.30 -4.79 26.21
N TYR A 16 -13.82 -4.98 24.98
CA TYR A 16 -15.17 -4.55 24.57
C TYR A 16 -16.29 -5.43 25.13
N LEU A 17 -15.99 -6.69 25.44
CA LEU A 17 -16.98 -7.65 25.92
C LEU A 17 -17.48 -7.28 27.34
N GLY A 18 -16.66 -6.67 28.19
CA GLY A 18 -17.09 -6.22 29.52
C GLY A 18 -18.23 -5.20 29.51
N PRO A 19 -18.11 -4.02 28.88
CA PRO A 19 -19.21 -3.04 28.83
C PRO A 19 -20.45 -3.59 28.13
N LEU A 20 -20.28 -4.44 27.11
CA LEU A 20 -21.38 -5.13 26.44
C LEU A 20 -22.15 -6.07 27.39
N LEU A 21 -21.45 -6.94 28.12
CA LEU A 21 -22.05 -7.84 29.11
C LEU A 21 -22.69 -7.06 30.26
N ALA A 22 -22.08 -5.94 30.66
CA ALA A 22 -22.63 -5.09 31.71
C ALA A 22 -23.94 -4.42 31.28
N GLY A 23 -24.04 -4.00 30.02
CA GLY A 23 -25.29 -3.52 29.43
C GLY A 23 -26.35 -4.62 29.36
N LEU A 24 -25.96 -5.83 28.93
CA LEU A 24 -26.86 -6.99 28.83
C LEU A 24 -27.44 -7.41 30.18
N ALA A 25 -26.62 -7.40 31.23
CA ALA A 25 -27.04 -7.66 32.60
C ALA A 25 -27.92 -6.55 33.21
N GLY A 26 -28.11 -5.43 32.50
CA GLY A 26 -28.96 -4.33 32.94
C GLY A 26 -28.38 -3.51 34.08
N PHE A 27 -27.05 -3.44 34.22
CA PHE A 27 -26.43 -2.58 35.24
C PHE A 27 -26.74 -1.10 34.99
N GLY A 28 -26.60 -0.27 36.03
CA GLY A 28 -26.83 1.16 35.92
C GLY A 28 -25.70 1.91 35.22
N TRP A 29 -25.99 3.15 34.80
CA TRP A 29 -25.03 4.07 34.18
C TRP A 29 -23.80 4.40 35.05
N SER A 30 -23.84 4.10 36.35
CA SER A 30 -22.72 4.28 37.28
C SER A 30 -21.49 3.44 36.94
N VAL A 31 -21.64 2.37 36.15
CA VAL A 31 -20.52 1.48 35.77
C VAL A 31 -19.77 1.99 34.53
N VAL A 32 -20.40 2.82 33.69
CA VAL A 32 -19.79 3.42 32.49
C VAL A 32 -18.46 4.15 32.76
N PRO A 33 -18.32 5.03 33.77
CA PRO A 33 -17.04 5.69 34.05
C PRO A 33 -15.94 4.70 34.45
N VAL A 34 -16.29 3.56 35.07
CA VAL A 34 -15.31 2.51 35.42
C VAL A 34 -14.73 1.88 34.16
N PHE A 35 -15.57 1.55 33.18
CA PHE A 35 -15.10 1.03 31.89
C PHE A 35 -14.32 2.07 31.09
N ALA A 36 -14.74 3.33 31.10
CA ALA A 36 -13.99 4.41 30.46
C ALA A 36 -12.58 4.54 31.06
N ALA A 37 -12.42 4.41 32.37
CA ALA A 37 -11.12 4.42 33.03
C ALA A 37 -10.26 3.20 32.61
N ILE A 38 -10.85 2.01 32.49
CA ILE A 38 -10.15 0.80 32.02
C ILE A 38 -9.67 0.97 30.57
N PHE A 39 -10.49 1.56 29.70
CA PHE A 39 -10.14 1.83 28.30
C PHE A 39 -9.04 2.88 28.17
N LEU A 40 -9.09 3.92 29.01
CA LEU A 40 -8.00 4.90 29.10
C LEU A 40 -6.71 4.25 29.59
N LEU A 41 -6.79 3.41 30.62
CA LEU A 41 -5.63 2.67 31.14
C LEU A 41 -5.03 1.74 30.08
N TRP A 42 -5.87 1.06 29.30
CA TRP A 42 -5.47 0.27 28.13
C TRP A 42 -4.68 1.12 27.12
N LEU A 43 -5.17 2.33 26.80
CA LEU A 43 -4.50 3.24 25.88
C LEU A 43 -3.13 3.70 26.42
N VAL A 44 -3.06 4.06 27.70
CA VAL A 44 -1.80 4.45 28.39
C VAL A 44 -0.76 3.34 28.28
N ILE A 45 -1.18 2.09 28.48
CA ILE A 45 -0.27 0.94 28.51
C ILE A 45 0.20 0.51 27.12
N LEU A 46 -0.68 0.57 26.11
CA LEU A 46 -0.35 0.17 24.75
C LEU A 46 0.34 1.28 23.94
N ARG A 47 0.02 2.53 24.22
CA ARG A 47 0.55 3.69 23.51
C ARG A 47 1.15 4.72 24.47
N PRO A 48 2.17 4.35 25.28
CA PRO A 48 2.75 5.26 26.26
C PRO A 48 3.36 6.52 25.62
N GLN A 49 3.81 6.41 24.35
CA GLN A 49 4.36 7.51 23.56
C GLN A 49 3.37 8.64 23.25
N GLU A 50 2.07 8.35 23.25
CA GLU A 50 1.05 9.36 23.02
C GLU A 50 0.80 10.25 24.24
N TRP A 51 1.39 9.91 25.39
CA TRP A 51 1.17 10.58 26.66
C TRP A 51 2.35 11.49 27.01
N PRO A 52 2.10 12.65 27.65
CA PRO A 52 3.18 13.56 28.02
C PRO A 52 4.13 12.87 29.01
N THR A 53 5.40 12.76 28.63
CA THR A 53 6.42 12.05 29.41
C THR A 53 7.05 12.94 30.47
N THR A 54 7.03 14.26 30.30
CA THR A 54 7.56 15.23 31.26
C THR A 54 6.46 16.05 31.93
N VAL A 55 6.69 16.45 33.18
CA VAL A 55 5.77 17.30 33.95
C VAL A 55 5.55 18.67 33.29
N ALA A 56 6.54 19.17 32.55
CA ALA A 56 6.43 20.41 31.80
C ALA A 56 5.46 20.29 30.61
N ASP A 57 5.40 19.13 29.95
CA ASP A 57 4.47 18.88 28.85
C ASP A 57 3.01 18.80 29.33
N TRP A 58 2.78 18.39 30.58
CA TRP A 58 1.45 18.42 31.20
C TRP A 58 0.93 19.84 31.44
N GLN A 59 1.79 20.86 31.45
CA GLN A 59 1.37 22.26 31.60
C GLN A 59 0.89 22.88 30.30
N ARG A 60 1.11 22.19 29.16
CA ARG A 60 0.69 22.67 27.85
C ARG A 60 -0.81 22.43 27.64
N PRO A 61 -1.58 23.42 27.17
CA PRO A 61 -3.01 23.26 26.93
C PRO A 61 -3.32 22.16 25.90
N GLU A 62 -2.40 21.90 24.97
CA GLU A 62 -2.53 20.86 23.94
C GLU A 62 -2.61 19.45 24.55
N ALA A 63 -1.92 19.19 25.67
CA ALA A 63 -1.96 17.90 26.37
C ALA A 63 -3.36 17.63 26.93
N PHE A 64 -4.03 18.65 27.47
CA PHE A 64 -5.39 18.54 27.98
C PHE A 64 -6.41 18.36 26.86
N VAL A 65 -6.22 19.03 25.72
CA VAL A 65 -7.09 18.84 24.54
C VAL A 65 -6.97 17.40 24.01
N GLY A 66 -5.75 16.87 23.90
CA GLY A 66 -5.50 15.49 23.49
C GLY A 66 -6.12 14.48 24.46
N LEU A 67 -5.96 14.70 25.76
CA LEU A 67 -6.58 13.89 26.81
C LEU A 67 -8.11 13.91 26.72
N ALA A 68 -8.70 15.09 26.58
CA ALA A 68 -10.14 15.27 26.50
C ALA A 68 -10.71 14.60 25.25
N ALA A 69 -10.07 14.77 24.09
CA ALA A 69 -10.49 14.15 22.84
C ALA A 69 -10.45 12.61 22.94
N ARG A 70 -9.35 12.04 23.47
CA ARG A 70 -9.22 10.59 23.67
C ARG A 70 -10.23 10.08 24.68
N GLY A 71 -10.38 10.77 25.81
CA GLY A 71 -11.38 10.46 26.82
C GLY A 71 -12.81 10.47 26.27
N ALA A 72 -13.15 11.44 25.43
CA ALA A 72 -14.44 11.52 24.77
C ALA A 72 -14.69 10.33 23.82
N VAL A 73 -13.68 9.95 23.02
CA VAL A 73 -13.78 8.76 22.14
C VAL A 73 -13.95 7.48 22.96
N GLN A 74 -13.19 7.30 24.05
CA GLN A 74 -13.34 6.12 24.91
C GLN A 74 -14.72 6.07 25.57
N LEU A 75 -15.20 7.21 26.08
CA LEU A 75 -16.52 7.31 26.68
C LEU A 75 -17.63 7.00 25.68
N LEU A 76 -17.52 7.53 24.46
CA LEU A 76 -18.46 7.24 23.37
C LEU A 76 -18.49 5.75 23.05
N LEU A 77 -17.32 5.12 22.91
CA LEU A 77 -17.19 3.72 22.57
C LEU A 77 -17.77 2.80 23.65
N VAL A 78 -17.45 3.09 24.92
CA VAL A 78 -18.03 2.37 26.08
C VAL A 78 -19.55 2.54 26.10
N THR A 79 -20.05 3.75 25.86
CA THR A 79 -21.49 4.03 25.86
C THR A 79 -22.21 3.29 24.74
N ILE A 80 -21.60 3.20 23.55
CA ILE A 80 -22.14 2.42 22.42
C ILE A 80 -22.16 0.92 22.77
N CYS A 81 -21.05 0.35 23.24
CA CYS A 81 -21.01 -1.06 23.63
C CYS A 81 -22.04 -1.38 24.73
N PHE A 82 -22.12 -0.52 25.73
CA PHE A 82 -23.08 -0.64 26.82
C PHE A 82 -24.52 -0.53 26.31
N GLY A 83 -24.82 0.44 25.44
CA GLY A 83 -26.13 0.63 24.82
C GLY A 83 -26.56 -0.55 23.95
N ILE A 84 -25.64 -1.16 23.20
CA ILE A 84 -25.90 -2.39 22.44
C ILE A 84 -26.27 -3.53 23.39
N GLY A 85 -25.49 -3.74 24.44
CA GLY A 85 -25.77 -4.77 25.45
C GLY A 85 -27.13 -4.57 26.09
N TRP A 86 -27.43 -3.33 26.48
CA TRP A 86 -28.69 -2.94 27.08
C TRP A 86 -29.88 -3.14 26.12
N GLY A 87 -29.70 -2.80 24.84
CA GLY A 87 -30.70 -3.05 23.79
C GLY A 87 -31.00 -4.53 23.59
N ILE A 88 -29.96 -5.39 23.57
CA ILE A 88 -30.14 -6.85 23.47
C ILE A 88 -30.86 -7.39 24.71
N GLY A 89 -30.47 -6.97 25.91
CA GLY A 89 -31.11 -7.39 27.17
C GLY A 89 -32.58 -6.96 27.23
N GLY A 90 -32.89 -5.75 26.77
CA GLY A 90 -34.25 -5.23 26.70
C GLY A 90 -35.14 -5.96 25.69
N VAL A 91 -34.62 -6.32 24.52
CA VAL A 91 -35.38 -7.06 23.48
C VAL A 91 -35.58 -8.53 23.85
N THR A 92 -34.57 -9.17 24.42
CA THR A 92 -34.64 -10.59 24.80
C THR A 92 -35.41 -10.81 26.10
N GLY A 93 -35.56 -9.79 26.93
CA GLY A 93 -36.17 -9.88 28.26
C GLY A 93 -35.35 -10.72 29.25
N VAL A 94 -34.13 -11.11 28.87
CA VAL A 94 -33.23 -11.92 29.67
C VAL A 94 -32.14 -11.03 30.24
N HIS A 95 -32.17 -10.82 31.55
CA HIS A 95 -31.09 -10.18 32.29
C HIS A 95 -30.31 -11.26 33.05
N PRO A 96 -29.16 -11.72 32.51
CA PRO A 96 -28.36 -12.71 33.19
C PRO A 96 -27.91 -12.18 34.56
N VAL A 97 -28.24 -12.92 35.63
CA VAL A 97 -27.84 -12.58 37.00
C VAL A 97 -26.35 -12.87 37.15
N MET A 98 -25.52 -11.86 36.91
CA MET A 98 -24.07 -11.93 37.06
C MET A 98 -23.57 -10.90 38.06
N SER A 99 -22.39 -11.14 38.63
CA SER A 99 -21.72 -10.14 39.48
C SER A 99 -21.12 -9.03 38.62
N VAL A 100 -21.25 -7.77 39.05
CA VAL A 100 -20.57 -6.60 38.45
C VAL A 100 -19.06 -6.83 38.24
N LEU A 101 -18.44 -7.62 39.13
CA LEU A 101 -17.01 -7.90 39.07
C LEU A 101 -16.61 -8.72 37.84
N LEU A 102 -17.51 -9.51 37.26
CA LEU A 102 -17.18 -10.38 36.13
C LEU A 102 -16.94 -9.55 34.84
N PRO A 103 -17.86 -8.67 34.40
CA PRO A 103 -17.61 -7.78 33.27
C PRO A 103 -16.39 -6.87 33.45
N ILE A 104 -16.21 -6.32 34.66
CA ILE A 104 -15.07 -5.45 34.98
C ILE A 104 -13.76 -6.24 34.92
N GLY A 105 -13.72 -7.41 35.56
CA GLY A 105 -12.55 -8.28 35.58
C GLY A 105 -12.16 -8.74 34.18
N LEU A 106 -13.15 -9.01 33.32
CA LEU A 106 -12.91 -9.42 31.93
C LEU A 106 -12.24 -8.30 31.11
N SER A 107 -12.76 -7.07 31.19
CA SER A 107 -12.13 -5.92 30.54
C SER A 107 -10.76 -5.59 31.12
N PHE A 108 -10.60 -5.74 32.44
CA PHE A 108 -9.32 -5.47 33.10
C PHE A 108 -8.24 -6.51 32.71
N LEU A 109 -8.62 -7.78 32.59
CA LEU A 109 -7.72 -8.87 32.20
C LEU A 109 -7.19 -8.73 30.77
N ALA A 110 -7.92 -8.01 29.90
CA ALA A 110 -7.43 -7.67 28.57
C ALA A 110 -6.07 -6.96 28.64
N ILE A 111 -5.88 -6.04 29.59
CA ILE A 111 -4.68 -5.21 29.74
C ILE A 111 -3.37 -6.01 29.82
N PRO A 112 -3.18 -6.91 30.81
CA PRO A 112 -1.96 -7.71 30.88
C PRO A 112 -1.80 -8.66 29.69
N LEU A 113 -2.90 -9.18 29.12
CA LEU A 113 -2.87 -10.01 27.91
C LEU A 113 -2.36 -9.23 26.69
N GLY A 114 -2.81 -7.99 26.52
CA GLY A 114 -2.31 -7.09 25.47
C GLY A 114 -0.83 -6.80 25.63
N ARG A 115 -0.37 -6.57 26.88
CA ARG A 115 1.03 -6.26 27.16
C ARG A 115 1.97 -7.45 27.00
N LEU A 116 1.52 -8.67 27.26
CA LEU A 116 2.31 -9.90 27.10
C LEU A 116 2.62 -10.19 25.62
N VAL A 117 1.73 -9.77 24.72
CA VAL A 117 1.81 -10.06 23.28
C VAL A 117 2.43 -8.91 22.50
N TRP A 118 2.25 -7.68 22.98
CA TRP A 118 2.67 -6.46 22.31
C TRP A 118 3.98 -5.89 22.88
N ASP A 119 4.95 -5.69 21.99
CA ASP A 119 6.20 -4.99 22.29
C ASP A 119 6.08 -3.52 21.82
N PRO A 120 5.96 -2.55 22.74
CA PRO A 120 5.72 -1.15 22.39
C PRO A 120 6.88 -0.53 21.62
N MET A 121 8.11 -1.02 21.79
CA MET A 121 9.27 -0.51 21.05
C MET A 121 9.20 -0.89 19.57
N LYS A 122 8.82 -2.15 19.26
CA LYS A 122 8.63 -2.60 17.87
C LYS A 122 7.42 -1.96 17.21
N ALA A 123 6.40 -1.64 17.98
CA ALA A 123 5.25 -0.89 17.49
C ALA A 123 5.62 0.55 17.16
N GLN A 124 6.44 1.19 18.00
CA GLN A 124 6.98 2.51 17.74
C GLN A 124 7.86 2.54 16.50
N GLU A 125 8.76 1.57 16.32
CA GLU A 125 9.60 1.46 15.12
C GLU A 125 8.75 1.27 13.84
N MET A 126 7.70 0.46 13.92
CA MET A 126 6.78 0.22 12.80
C MET A 126 5.92 1.46 12.52
N GLU A 127 5.39 2.13 13.55
CA GLU A 127 4.57 3.33 13.41
C GLU A 127 5.42 4.52 12.93
N SER A 128 6.66 4.66 13.40
CA SER A 128 7.63 5.63 12.84
C SER A 128 8.03 5.30 11.41
N PHE A 129 8.19 4.01 11.08
CA PHE A 129 8.46 3.59 9.71
C PHE A 129 7.26 3.86 8.79
N LEU A 130 6.03 3.64 9.28
CA LEU A 130 4.79 3.94 8.56
C LEU A 130 4.54 5.43 8.44
N ASP A 131 4.83 6.23 9.47
CA ASP A 131 4.75 7.69 9.44
C ASP A 131 5.83 8.26 8.53
N ASP A 132 7.06 7.73 8.53
CA ASP A 132 8.10 8.10 7.58
C ASP A 132 7.72 7.70 6.15
N ALA A 133 7.12 6.53 5.96
CA ALA A 133 6.60 6.10 4.67
C ALA A 133 5.43 6.98 4.22
N LEU A 134 4.51 7.32 5.12
CA LEU A 134 3.40 8.25 4.87
C LEU A 134 3.90 9.66 4.64
N LEU A 135 4.95 10.13 5.32
CA LEU A 135 5.61 11.42 5.09
C LEU A 135 6.40 11.44 3.78
N ARG A 136 6.93 10.30 3.33
CA ARG A 136 7.53 10.15 2.00
C ARG A 136 6.46 10.09 0.90
N LEU A 137 5.31 9.47 1.17
CA LEU A 137 4.16 9.41 0.28
C LEU A 137 3.39 10.72 0.24
N GLN A 138 3.24 11.41 1.36
CA GLN A 138 2.73 12.78 1.46
C GLN A 138 3.77 13.75 0.96
N GLY A 139 5.06 13.52 1.17
CA GLY A 139 6.14 14.31 0.58
C GLY A 139 6.20 14.15 -0.93
N THR A 140 5.88 12.96 -1.48
CA THR A 140 5.72 12.78 -2.92
C THR A 140 4.36 13.26 -3.42
N ALA A 141 3.26 13.11 -2.67
CA ALA A 141 1.94 13.62 -3.05
C ALA A 141 1.83 15.15 -2.94
N ASP A 142 2.47 15.75 -1.94
CA ASP A 142 2.69 17.18 -1.77
C ASP A 142 3.80 17.66 -2.69
N ALA A 143 4.83 16.87 -3.04
CA ALA A 143 5.68 17.25 -4.18
C ALA A 143 4.83 17.28 -5.45
N ILE A 144 4.02 16.26 -5.75
CA ILE A 144 3.14 16.22 -6.94
C ILE A 144 2.07 17.34 -6.89
N SER A 145 1.62 17.76 -5.69
CA SER A 145 0.60 18.79 -5.49
C SER A 145 1.16 20.22 -5.29
N ALA A 146 2.40 20.37 -4.83
CA ALA A 146 3.09 21.66 -4.60
C ALA A 146 3.75 22.21 -5.86
N HIS A 147 3.76 21.45 -6.96
CA HIS A 147 4.08 22.04 -8.25
C HIS A 147 2.82 22.71 -8.78
N THR A 148 2.87 24.04 -8.81
CA THR A 148 1.89 24.84 -9.57
C THR A 148 1.71 24.23 -10.97
N PRO A 149 0.50 24.29 -11.57
CA PRO A 149 0.29 23.78 -12.94
C PRO A 149 1.35 24.28 -13.93
N ALA A 150 1.85 25.50 -13.73
CA ALA A 150 2.95 26.09 -14.49
C ALA A 150 4.30 25.35 -14.32
N GLN A 151 4.66 24.94 -13.10
CA GLN A 151 5.89 24.18 -12.85
C GLN A 151 5.81 22.76 -13.42
N ARG A 152 4.66 22.08 -13.31
CA ARG A 152 4.45 20.78 -13.97
C ARG A 152 4.55 20.90 -15.48
N ALA A 153 3.96 21.93 -16.07
CA ALA A 153 4.08 22.21 -17.49
C ALA A 153 5.55 22.50 -17.89
N ALA A 154 6.29 23.27 -17.10
CA ALA A 154 7.70 23.56 -17.36
C ALA A 154 8.60 22.31 -17.27
N GLN A 155 8.35 21.45 -16.28
CA GLN A 155 9.06 20.17 -16.14
C GLN A 155 8.76 19.22 -17.30
N ARG A 156 7.50 19.14 -17.75
CA ARG A 156 7.13 18.38 -18.95
C ARG A 156 7.81 18.93 -20.20
N GLN A 157 7.78 20.25 -20.40
CA GLN A 157 8.49 20.89 -21.52
C GLN A 157 10.00 20.64 -21.47
N LEU A 158 10.60 20.59 -20.28
CA LEU A 158 12.02 20.25 -20.12
C LEU A 158 12.27 18.79 -20.51
N ALA A 159 11.46 17.85 -20.00
CA ALA A 159 11.56 16.44 -20.36
C ALA A 159 11.39 16.23 -21.87
N ASP A 160 10.40 16.87 -22.49
CA ASP A 160 10.15 16.83 -23.93
C ASP A 160 11.36 17.30 -24.76
N ARG A 161 12.05 18.36 -24.31
CA ARG A 161 13.27 18.84 -24.96
C ARG A 161 14.43 17.86 -24.79
N LEU A 162 14.53 17.24 -23.62
CA LEU A 162 15.62 16.30 -23.31
C LEU A 162 15.46 14.95 -24.01
N ILE A 163 14.24 14.53 -24.33
CA ILE A 163 14.00 13.33 -25.16
C ILE A 163 14.08 13.61 -26.67
N GLN A 164 14.15 14.87 -27.10
CA GLN A 164 14.22 15.24 -28.52
C GLN A 164 15.38 14.55 -29.25
N PRO A 165 16.61 14.45 -28.70
CA PRO A 165 17.68 13.70 -29.34
C PRO A 165 17.32 12.25 -29.63
N ILE A 166 16.58 11.57 -28.73
CA ILE A 166 16.10 10.20 -28.94
C ILE A 166 15.07 10.15 -30.07
N ALA A 167 14.19 11.15 -30.15
CA ALA A 167 13.20 11.26 -31.23
C ALA A 167 13.85 11.52 -32.60
N ASP A 168 15.00 12.19 -32.63
CA ASP A 168 15.75 12.48 -33.85
C ASP A 168 16.65 11.30 -34.31
N LEU A 169 16.78 10.26 -33.49
CA LEU A 169 17.51 9.04 -33.86
C LEU A 169 16.79 8.27 -34.97
N SER A 170 17.58 7.55 -35.77
CA SER A 170 17.06 6.61 -36.76
C SER A 170 16.31 5.44 -36.09
N ASP A 171 15.27 4.93 -36.76
CA ASP A 171 14.49 3.79 -36.29
C ASP A 171 15.33 2.50 -36.11
N VAL A 172 16.48 2.41 -36.78
CA VAL A 172 17.37 1.24 -36.80
C VAL A 172 18.50 1.31 -35.76
N VAL A 173 18.51 2.31 -34.89
CA VAL A 173 19.56 2.47 -33.87
C VAL A 173 19.65 1.23 -32.97
N PRO A 174 20.86 0.72 -32.65
CA PRO A 174 21.02 -0.45 -31.78
C PRO A 174 20.49 -0.18 -30.37
N VAL A 175 19.97 -1.23 -29.72
CA VAL A 175 19.41 -1.15 -28.36
C VAL A 175 20.40 -0.59 -27.35
N SER A 176 21.67 -0.97 -27.45
CA SER A 176 22.74 -0.49 -26.55
C SER A 176 22.96 1.02 -26.61
N GLU A 177 22.77 1.63 -27.78
CA GLU A 177 22.88 3.07 -27.96
C GLU A 177 21.67 3.81 -27.38
N LEU A 178 20.46 3.27 -27.55
CA LEU A 178 19.26 3.80 -26.87
C LEU A 178 19.40 3.72 -25.34
N GLU A 179 19.90 2.61 -24.81
CA GLU A 179 20.17 2.47 -23.37
C GLU A 179 21.23 3.45 -22.87
N ALA A 180 22.25 3.74 -23.68
CA ALA A 180 23.25 4.75 -23.35
C ALA A 180 22.63 6.15 -23.26
N HIS A 181 21.75 6.52 -24.19
CA HIS A 181 21.01 7.79 -24.14
C HIS A 181 20.10 7.87 -22.91
N LEU A 182 19.33 6.81 -22.63
CA LEU A 182 18.47 6.75 -21.43
C LEU A 182 19.26 6.88 -20.13
N ARG A 183 20.43 6.23 -20.06
CA ARG A 183 21.34 6.32 -18.90
C ARG A 183 21.93 7.72 -18.75
N ALA A 184 22.23 8.41 -19.85
CA ALA A 184 22.70 9.79 -19.84
C ALA A 184 21.61 10.79 -19.38
N LEU A 185 20.33 10.48 -19.60
CA LEU A 185 19.20 11.31 -19.15
C LEU A 185 18.84 11.14 -17.67
N ALA A 186 19.10 9.95 -17.10
CA ALA A 186 18.71 9.62 -15.72
C ALA A 186 19.17 10.64 -14.64
N PRO A 187 20.37 11.24 -14.71
CA PRO A 187 20.78 12.27 -13.73
C PRO A 187 20.04 13.60 -13.86
N HIS A 188 19.37 13.85 -14.99
CA HIS A 188 18.80 15.16 -15.33
C HIS A 188 17.28 15.21 -15.24
N VAL A 189 16.61 14.06 -15.36
CA VAL A 189 15.14 13.97 -15.36
C VAL A 189 14.71 12.81 -14.45
N PRO A 190 13.79 13.05 -13.49
CA PRO A 190 13.18 11.97 -12.72
C PRO A 190 12.57 10.90 -13.64
N HIS A 191 12.76 9.63 -13.30
CA HIS A 191 12.31 8.49 -14.10
C HIS A 191 10.82 8.55 -14.46
N ILE A 192 9.97 9.02 -13.55
CA ILE A 192 8.54 9.16 -13.82
C ILE A 192 8.24 10.19 -14.92
N LEU A 193 8.91 11.34 -14.91
CA LEU A 193 8.73 12.37 -15.93
C LEU A 193 9.30 11.93 -17.28
N LEU A 194 10.38 11.15 -17.26
CA LEU A 194 10.95 10.54 -18.46
C LEU A 194 10.00 9.48 -19.05
N LEU A 195 9.39 8.64 -18.22
CA LEU A 195 8.34 7.70 -18.64
C LEU A 195 7.15 8.42 -19.27
N GLU A 196 6.62 9.46 -18.64
CA GLU A 196 5.51 10.25 -19.17
C GLU A 196 5.86 10.86 -20.53
N ALA A 197 7.00 11.56 -20.63
CA ALA A 197 7.41 12.23 -21.86
C ALA A 197 7.63 11.23 -23.01
N LEU A 198 8.30 10.10 -22.75
CA LEU A 198 8.50 9.04 -23.75
C LEU A 198 7.17 8.41 -24.19
N HIS A 199 6.25 8.17 -23.25
CA HIS A 199 4.94 7.60 -23.56
C HIS A 199 4.11 8.55 -24.43
N ASP A 200 4.00 9.81 -24.00
CA ASP A 200 3.22 10.84 -24.70
C ASP A 200 3.77 11.05 -26.11
N ARG A 201 5.10 11.11 -26.25
CA ARG A 201 5.75 11.26 -27.55
C ARG A 201 5.56 10.02 -28.44
N ALA A 202 5.61 8.81 -27.87
CA ALA A 202 5.41 7.58 -28.63
C ALA A 202 3.96 7.36 -29.09
N GLN A 203 2.98 8.10 -28.55
CA GLN A 203 1.59 8.09 -29.02
C GLN A 203 1.33 9.09 -30.16
N GLN A 204 2.24 10.03 -30.41
CA GLN A 204 2.06 11.03 -31.48
C GLN A 204 2.16 10.36 -32.86
N LEU A 205 1.37 10.86 -33.83
CA LEU A 205 1.40 10.40 -35.22
C LEU A 205 2.17 11.41 -36.09
N PRO A 206 3.13 10.97 -36.92
CA PRO A 206 3.63 9.59 -37.06
C PRO A 206 4.43 9.15 -35.82
N GLN A 207 4.28 7.88 -35.44
CA GLN A 207 4.94 7.32 -34.26
C GLN A 207 6.45 7.18 -34.48
N PRO A 208 7.30 7.87 -33.70
CA PRO A 208 8.74 7.69 -33.77
C PRO A 208 9.13 6.34 -33.13
N ARG A 209 9.57 5.37 -33.93
CA ARG A 209 9.88 4.01 -33.45
C ARG A 209 11.04 4.00 -32.45
N SER A 210 12.02 4.88 -32.62
CA SER A 210 13.11 5.10 -31.67
C SER A 210 12.60 5.40 -30.25
N VAL A 211 11.60 6.29 -30.14
CA VAL A 211 10.97 6.66 -28.86
C VAL A 211 10.15 5.50 -28.30
N ALA A 212 9.40 4.78 -29.13
CA ALA A 212 8.64 3.62 -28.68
C ALA A 212 9.56 2.51 -28.12
N ARG A 213 10.68 2.25 -28.78
CA ARG A 213 11.73 1.34 -28.30
C ARG A 213 12.37 1.84 -27.00
N ALA A 214 12.68 3.13 -26.91
CA ALA A 214 13.21 3.74 -25.69
C ALA A 214 12.22 3.63 -24.52
N TYR A 215 10.93 3.83 -24.77
CA TYR A 215 9.88 3.65 -23.77
C TYR A 215 9.82 2.21 -23.27
N VAL A 216 9.82 1.22 -24.16
CA VAL A 216 9.84 -0.20 -23.78
C VAL A 216 11.06 -0.52 -22.90
N LEU A 217 12.25 -0.08 -23.31
CA LEU A 217 13.49 -0.29 -22.54
C LEU A 217 13.44 0.35 -21.16
N HIS A 218 12.92 1.58 -21.07
CA HIS A 218 12.82 2.29 -19.81
C HIS A 218 11.77 1.68 -18.87
N ALA A 219 10.59 1.37 -19.40
CA ALA A 219 9.48 0.77 -18.66
C ALA A 219 9.77 -0.66 -18.15
N THR A 220 10.78 -1.33 -18.71
CA THR A 220 11.22 -2.69 -18.33
C THR A 220 12.61 -2.70 -17.69
N SER A 221 13.02 -1.59 -17.10
CA SER A 221 14.26 -1.48 -16.33
C SER A 221 13.99 -1.74 -14.84
N PRO A 222 14.82 -2.54 -14.13
CA PRO A 222 14.66 -2.79 -12.69
C PRO A 222 14.64 -1.50 -11.86
N VAL A 223 15.53 -0.56 -12.16
CA VAL A 223 15.60 0.75 -11.47
C VAL A 223 14.30 1.53 -11.63
N VAL A 224 13.67 1.44 -12.80
CA VAL A 224 12.42 2.14 -13.07
C VAL A 224 11.25 1.43 -12.41
N ALA A 225 11.24 0.09 -12.41
CA ALA A 225 10.23 -0.69 -11.71
C ALA A 225 10.22 -0.37 -10.21
N GLU A 226 11.40 -0.30 -9.57
CA GLU A 226 11.53 0.05 -8.16
C GLU A 226 11.08 1.49 -7.87
N GLN A 227 11.51 2.47 -8.68
CA GLN A 227 11.25 3.90 -8.41
C GLN A 227 9.87 4.38 -8.87
N CYS A 228 9.20 3.63 -9.75
CA CYS A 228 7.90 4.00 -10.33
C CYS A 228 6.83 2.93 -10.06
N GLN A 229 6.91 2.20 -8.93
CA GLN A 229 5.90 1.22 -8.52
C GLN A 229 4.48 1.82 -8.56
N GLY A 230 3.50 1.00 -8.97
CA GLY A 230 2.08 1.36 -9.09
C GLY A 230 1.69 2.10 -10.36
N HIS A 231 2.62 2.38 -11.27
CA HIS A 231 2.35 3.13 -12.52
C HIS A 231 2.02 2.24 -13.72
N ALA A 232 2.10 0.91 -13.56
CA ALA A 232 1.84 -0.08 -14.61
C ALA A 232 2.57 0.23 -15.94
N ALA A 233 3.83 0.69 -15.85
CA ALA A 233 4.63 1.07 -17.02
C ALA A 233 4.82 -0.11 -18.02
N PRO A 234 5.09 -1.36 -17.59
CA PRO A 234 5.12 -2.51 -18.49
C PRO A 234 3.79 -2.75 -19.23
N VAL A 235 2.64 -2.50 -18.59
CA VAL A 235 1.32 -2.62 -19.23
C VAL A 235 1.15 -1.61 -20.37
N LYS A 236 1.58 -0.37 -20.15
CA LYS A 236 1.57 0.67 -21.18
C LYS A 236 2.55 0.35 -22.30
N ALA A 237 3.70 -0.24 -21.99
CA ALA A 237 4.70 -0.67 -22.96
C ALA A 237 4.16 -1.80 -23.86
N LEU A 238 3.44 -2.78 -23.29
CA LEU A 238 2.75 -3.81 -24.07
C LEU A 238 1.75 -3.21 -25.05
N LYS A 239 0.90 -2.28 -24.60
CA LYS A 239 -0.11 -1.61 -25.45
C LYS A 239 0.54 -0.87 -26.62
N LEU A 240 1.69 -0.24 -26.38
CA LEU A 240 2.46 0.46 -27.41
C LEU A 240 3.08 -0.51 -28.42
N ALA A 241 3.47 -1.70 -27.96
CA ALA A 241 4.07 -2.74 -28.78
C ALA A 241 3.07 -3.55 -29.61
N THR A 242 1.78 -3.55 -29.24
CA THR A 242 0.74 -4.27 -29.97
C THR A 242 0.67 -3.82 -31.44
N GLY A 243 0.84 -4.76 -32.36
CA GLY A 243 0.82 -4.50 -33.80
C GLY A 243 2.20 -4.31 -34.43
N ASP A 244 3.27 -4.17 -33.64
CA ASP A 244 4.66 -4.13 -34.12
C ASP A 244 5.44 -5.33 -33.56
N ALA A 245 5.67 -6.35 -34.40
CA ALA A 245 6.29 -7.61 -33.97
C ALA A 245 7.70 -7.44 -33.36
N GLU A 246 8.51 -6.50 -33.85
CA GLU A 246 9.86 -6.27 -33.31
C GLU A 246 9.79 -5.64 -31.92
N LEU A 247 8.90 -4.66 -31.75
CA LEU A 247 8.70 -4.00 -30.46
C LEU A 247 8.09 -4.95 -29.42
N LEU A 248 7.20 -5.84 -29.86
CA LEU A 248 6.57 -6.86 -29.04
C LEU A 248 7.55 -7.93 -28.58
N GLU A 249 8.46 -8.36 -29.47
CA GLU A 249 9.58 -9.24 -29.09
C GLU A 249 10.49 -8.56 -28.05
N LEU A 250 10.87 -7.31 -28.29
CA LEU A 250 11.71 -6.53 -27.37
C LEU A 250 11.04 -6.42 -25.99
N PHE A 251 9.77 -6.05 -25.97
CA PHE A 251 8.97 -5.95 -24.74
C PHE A 251 8.96 -7.28 -23.99
N ALA A 252 8.61 -8.38 -24.66
CA ALA A 252 8.43 -9.66 -24.01
C ALA A 252 9.74 -10.16 -23.37
N ARG A 253 10.87 -10.04 -24.09
CA ARG A 253 12.20 -10.41 -23.58
C ARG A 253 12.62 -9.56 -22.39
N ARG A 254 12.43 -8.24 -22.48
CA ARG A 254 12.83 -7.31 -21.41
C ARG A 254 11.96 -7.44 -20.18
N CYS A 255 10.65 -7.62 -20.34
CA CYS A 255 9.72 -7.85 -19.24
C CYS A 255 10.02 -9.18 -18.53
N ALA A 256 10.36 -10.24 -19.29
CA ALA A 256 10.77 -11.51 -18.69
C ALA A 256 12.08 -11.37 -17.89
N ALA A 257 13.06 -10.63 -18.41
CA ALA A 257 14.30 -10.33 -17.69
C ALA A 257 14.05 -9.53 -16.42
N LEU A 258 13.18 -8.51 -16.47
CA LEU A 258 12.75 -7.74 -15.30
C LEU A 258 12.19 -8.66 -14.22
N LEU A 259 11.23 -9.52 -14.56
CA LEU A 259 10.59 -10.43 -13.60
C LEU A 259 11.53 -11.50 -13.01
N GLN A 260 12.63 -11.80 -13.70
CA GLN A 260 13.66 -12.70 -13.18
C GLN A 260 14.60 -12.01 -12.20
N GLU A 261 14.85 -10.71 -12.38
CA GLU A 261 15.72 -9.89 -11.54
C GLU A 261 14.98 -9.32 -10.33
N ASP A 262 13.74 -8.88 -10.53
CA ASP A 262 12.87 -8.25 -9.54
C ASP A 262 11.46 -8.86 -9.61
N ILE A 263 11.18 -9.79 -8.69
CA ILE A 263 9.87 -10.46 -8.59
C ILE A 263 8.79 -9.50 -8.10
N ASP A 264 9.14 -8.47 -7.32
CA ASP A 264 8.16 -7.54 -6.76
C ASP A 264 7.53 -6.66 -7.86
N ALA A 265 8.23 -6.49 -8.99
CA ALA A 265 7.70 -5.83 -10.19
C ALA A 265 6.51 -6.56 -10.82
N TRP A 266 6.23 -7.82 -10.45
CA TRP A 266 5.13 -8.63 -10.99
C TRP A 266 3.76 -7.95 -10.89
N GLY A 267 3.52 -7.20 -9.81
CA GLY A 267 2.24 -6.49 -9.60
C GLY A 267 1.94 -5.41 -10.64
N ASP A 268 2.96 -4.85 -11.28
CA ASP A 268 2.84 -3.81 -12.32
C ASP A 268 2.96 -4.35 -13.76
N CYS A 269 3.20 -5.66 -13.91
CA CYS A 269 3.32 -6.33 -15.20
C CYS A 269 1.94 -6.67 -15.82
N PRO A 270 1.86 -6.86 -17.14
CA PRO A 270 0.61 -7.28 -17.77
C PRO A 270 0.15 -8.64 -17.26
N ASN A 271 -1.16 -8.79 -17.05
CA ASN A 271 -1.75 -10.08 -16.72
C ASN A 271 -1.82 -11.00 -17.96
N ASN A 272 -2.09 -12.29 -17.72
CA ASN A 272 -2.17 -13.28 -18.80
C ASN A 272 -3.21 -12.91 -19.88
N ALA A 273 -4.37 -12.35 -19.49
CA ALA A 273 -5.39 -11.94 -20.45
C ALA A 273 -4.90 -10.85 -21.42
N ALA A 274 -4.08 -9.89 -20.95
CA ALA A 274 -3.48 -8.88 -21.80
C ALA A 274 -2.39 -9.46 -22.73
N LEU A 275 -1.61 -10.44 -22.24
CA LEU A 275 -0.60 -11.13 -23.04
C LEU A 275 -1.24 -12.02 -24.11
N ASP A 276 -2.31 -12.75 -23.77
CA ASP A 276 -3.12 -13.54 -24.70
C ASP A 276 -3.64 -12.66 -25.85
N ALA A 277 -4.21 -11.50 -25.51
CA ALA A 277 -4.71 -10.55 -26.49
C ALA A 277 -3.61 -10.03 -27.44
N ALA A 278 -2.39 -9.80 -26.92
CA ALA A 278 -1.26 -9.36 -27.73
C ALA A 278 -0.65 -10.50 -28.59
N GLN A 279 -0.89 -11.76 -28.22
CA GLN A 279 -0.46 -12.91 -29.00
C GLN A 279 -1.33 -13.11 -30.25
N VAL A 280 -2.59 -12.68 -30.23
CA VAL A 280 -3.51 -12.80 -31.37
C VAL A 280 -2.96 -12.08 -32.60
N GLY A 281 -2.69 -12.82 -33.66
CA GLY A 281 -2.13 -12.28 -34.92
C GLY A 281 -0.61 -12.07 -34.91
N THR A 282 0.06 -12.35 -33.80
CA THR A 282 1.53 -12.30 -33.67
C THR A 282 2.13 -13.65 -34.07
N SER A 283 3.24 -13.65 -34.82
CA SER A 283 3.92 -14.87 -35.25
C SER A 283 5.45 -14.75 -35.12
N GLY A 284 6.16 -15.86 -35.32
CA GLY A 284 7.63 -15.87 -35.38
C GLY A 284 8.32 -15.73 -34.01
N ALA A 285 9.29 -14.82 -33.91
CA ALA A 285 10.10 -14.63 -32.71
C ALA A 285 9.32 -13.93 -31.59
N ALA A 286 8.49 -12.94 -31.92
CA ALA A 286 7.61 -12.24 -30.98
C ALA A 286 6.62 -13.19 -30.27
N ALA A 287 5.98 -14.09 -31.02
CA ALA A 287 5.04 -15.06 -30.46
C ALA A 287 5.71 -16.02 -29.47
N ARG A 288 6.95 -16.44 -29.73
CA ARG A 288 7.75 -17.28 -28.82
C ARG A 288 8.13 -16.52 -27.55
N ALA A 289 8.63 -15.29 -27.69
CA ALA A 289 9.00 -14.45 -26.56
C ALA A 289 7.79 -14.14 -25.65
N LEU A 290 6.61 -13.90 -26.23
CA LEU A 290 5.37 -13.75 -25.47
C LEU A 290 4.98 -15.03 -24.74
N ALA A 291 5.06 -16.19 -25.39
CA ALA A 291 4.73 -17.47 -24.76
C ALA A 291 5.67 -17.76 -23.57
N ASP A 292 6.95 -17.44 -23.70
CA ASP A 292 7.93 -17.56 -22.61
C ASP A 292 7.59 -16.63 -21.43
N LEU A 293 7.21 -15.37 -21.72
CA LEU A 293 6.77 -14.42 -20.70
C LEU A 293 5.49 -14.88 -20.01
N MET A 294 4.50 -15.40 -20.74
CA MET A 294 3.26 -15.94 -20.18
C MET A 294 3.52 -17.13 -19.27
N ALA A 295 4.42 -18.04 -19.68
CA ALA A 295 4.82 -19.17 -18.85
C ALA A 295 5.51 -18.72 -17.55
N LEU A 296 6.34 -17.67 -17.60
CA LEU A 296 6.93 -17.06 -16.42
C LEU A 296 5.86 -16.43 -15.52
N ASN A 297 4.93 -15.68 -16.11
CA ASN A 297 3.86 -15.00 -15.39
C ASN A 297 2.94 -15.99 -14.65
N LEU A 298 2.63 -17.14 -15.26
CA LEU A 298 1.89 -18.23 -14.62
C LEU A 298 2.63 -18.86 -13.44
N ARG A 299 3.97 -18.93 -13.49
CA ARG A 299 4.78 -19.45 -12.37
C ARG A 299 4.85 -18.48 -11.19
N LEU A 300 4.84 -17.18 -11.49
CA LEU A 300 4.91 -16.11 -10.49
C LEU A 300 3.55 -15.73 -9.90
N ALA A 301 2.46 -16.06 -10.61
CA ALA A 301 1.12 -15.88 -10.07
C ALA A 301 1.04 -16.55 -8.69
N PRO A 302 0.62 -15.82 -7.63
CA PRO A 302 0.45 -16.42 -6.31
C PRO A 302 -0.46 -17.62 -6.51
N LEU A 303 0.01 -18.81 -6.08
CA LEU A 303 -0.76 -20.04 -6.05
C LEU A 303 -2.17 -19.68 -5.58
N ASN A 304 -3.12 -19.61 -6.52
CA ASN A 304 -4.49 -19.31 -6.17
C ASN A 304 -4.88 -20.31 -5.09
N GLY A 305 -5.56 -19.78 -4.08
CA GLY A 305 -6.03 -20.48 -2.88
C GLY A 305 -7.08 -21.55 -3.20
N ASP A 306 -6.68 -22.54 -3.98
CA ASP A 306 -7.37 -23.78 -4.25
C ASP A 306 -6.66 -24.76 -3.32
N GLY A 307 -7.33 -25.16 -2.23
CA GLY A 307 -6.78 -26.06 -1.22
C GLY A 307 -6.44 -27.48 -1.69
N SER A 308 -5.93 -27.67 -2.91
CA SER A 308 -5.31 -28.89 -3.38
C SER A 308 -3.79 -28.73 -3.30
N GLY A 309 -3.25 -29.08 -2.14
CA GLY A 309 -1.85 -29.45 -2.07
C GLY A 309 -1.63 -30.70 -2.90
N ASP A 310 -1.03 -30.54 -4.07
CA ASP A 310 -0.29 -31.63 -4.69
C ASP A 310 1.18 -31.44 -4.31
N ALA A 311 1.55 -32.28 -3.34
CA ALA A 311 2.88 -32.44 -2.82
C ALA A 311 3.85 -32.94 -3.90
N LEU A 312 5.09 -32.46 -3.82
CA LEU A 312 6.27 -33.24 -4.19
C LEU A 312 6.32 -34.53 -3.35
#